data_AF-A0A124F5W0-F1
#
_entry.id   AF-A0A124F5W0-F1
#
_cell.length_a   1.000
_cell.length_b   1.000
_cell.length_c   1.000
_cell.angle_alpha   90.00
_cell.angle_beta   90.00
_cell.angle_gamma   90.00
#
_symmetry.space_group_name_H-M   'P 1'
#
loop_
_entity.id
_entity.type
_entity.pdbx_description
1 polymer ?
#
loop_
_entity_poly.entity_id
_entity_poly.type
_entity_poly.pdbx_seq_one_letter_code
_entity_poly.pdbx_strand_id
1 'polypeptide(L)'
;MNKIAYSAFIAFVASVATLVSVNALSSGEASREHATAENEGLQPITLAELAEHNGTESCWKAIDGRVYDITAYVPNHPTEESVILAWCGKEASEAWHNKRPGVAHSPRAVGMLENYLIGYLVDK
;
A
#
# COMPACT_ATOMS: atom_id res chain seq x y z
N MET A 1 -6.68 45.86 -32.63
CA MET A 1 -6.56 44.53 -32.01
C MET A 1 -7.02 43.48 -33.02
N ASN A 2 -6.09 42.66 -33.48
CA ASN A 2 -6.25 41.86 -34.68
C ASN A 2 -7.04 40.60 -34.31
N LYS A 3 -8.24 40.43 -34.87
CA LYS A 3 -9.12 39.27 -34.61
C LYS A 3 -8.38 37.92 -34.75
N ILE A 4 -7.40 37.88 -35.66
CA ILE A 4 -6.51 36.74 -35.91
C ILE A 4 -5.68 36.37 -34.67
N ALA A 5 -5.14 37.37 -33.95
CA ALA A 5 -4.32 37.13 -32.76
C ALA A 5 -5.16 36.58 -31.58
N TYR A 6 -6.40 37.04 -31.46
CA TYR A 6 -7.32 36.58 -30.41
C TYR A 6 -7.80 35.14 -30.66
N SER A 7 -8.12 34.81 -31.92
CA SER A 7 -8.47 33.44 -32.32
C SER A 7 -7.32 32.45 -32.12
N ALA A 8 -6.08 32.85 -32.44
CA ALA A 8 -4.91 32.01 -32.21
C ALA A 8 -4.65 31.74 -30.72
N PHE A 9 -4.85 32.75 -29.86
CA PHE A 9 -4.68 32.60 -28.42
C PHE A 9 -5.75 31.69 -27.79
N ILE A 10 -7.02 31.84 -28.18
CA ILE A 10 -8.10 30.97 -27.70
C ILE A 10 -7.86 29.52 -28.12
N ALA A 11 -7.45 29.28 -29.37
CA ALA A 11 -7.16 27.93 -29.87
C ALA A 11 -5.99 27.28 -29.10
N PHE A 12 -4.95 28.05 -28.79
CA PHE A 12 -3.83 27.58 -27.99
C PHE A 12 -4.26 27.20 -26.57
N VAL A 13 -5.01 28.07 -25.88
CA VAL A 13 -5.49 27.80 -24.52
C VAL A 13 -6.42 26.60 -24.47
N ALA A 14 -7.32 26.46 -25.46
CA ALA A 14 -8.20 25.29 -25.55
C ALA A 14 -7.40 24.00 -25.74
N SER A 15 -6.41 24.00 -26.64
CA SER A 15 -5.54 22.84 -26.87
C SER A 15 -4.74 22.44 -25.63
N VAL A 16 -4.20 23.42 -24.90
CA VAL A 16 -3.49 23.17 -23.63
C VAL A 16 -4.44 22.62 -22.57
N ALA A 17 -5.63 23.19 -22.44
CA ALA A 17 -6.64 22.69 -21.49
C ALA A 17 -7.04 21.25 -21.79
N THR A 18 -7.27 20.91 -23.06
CA THR A 18 -7.57 19.53 -23.48
C THR A 18 -6.42 18.58 -23.17
N LEU A 19 -5.17 18.97 -23.47
CA LEU A 19 -3.97 18.18 -23.15
C LEU A 19 -3.84 17.90 -21.65
N VAL A 20 -4.06 18.91 -20.80
CA VAL A 20 -4.02 18.76 -19.34
C VAL A 20 -5.12 17.81 -18.85
N SER A 21 -6.35 17.95 -19.36
CA SER A 21 -7.46 17.06 -19.01
C SER A 21 -7.21 15.61 -19.44
N VAL A 22 -6.67 15.38 -20.64
CA VAL A 22 -6.36 14.03 -21.14
C VAL A 22 -5.25 13.37 -20.31
N ASN A 23 -4.18 14.11 -19.96
CA ASN A 23 -3.12 13.59 -19.09
C ASN A 23 -3.63 13.24 -17.68
N ALA A 24 -4.53 14.05 -17.12
CA ALA A 24 -5.12 13.79 -15.81
C ALA A 24 -5.99 12.52 -15.79
N LEU A 25 -6.77 12.29 -16.85
CA LEU A 25 -7.60 11.09 -16.99
C LEU A 25 -6.74 9.82 -17.16
N SER A 26 -5.73 9.86 -18.03
CA SER A 26 -4.83 8.73 -18.28
C SER A 26 -4.07 8.29 -17.01
N SER A 27 -3.71 9.24 -16.15
CA SER A 27 -3.00 8.95 -14.89
C SER A 27 -3.88 8.19 -13.89
N GLY A 28 -5.20 8.46 -13.87
CA GLY A 28 -6.14 7.76 -12.99
C GLY A 28 -6.46 6.32 -13.42
N GLU A 29 -6.42 6.04 -14.72
CA GLU A 29 -6.60 4.70 -15.28
C GLU A 29 -5.36 3.83 -15.05
N ALA A 30 -4.16 4.37 -15.31
CA ALA A 30 -2.90 3.66 -15.10
C ALA A 30 -2.69 3.23 -13.64
N SER A 31 -3.03 4.07 -12.66
CA SER A 31 -2.93 3.71 -11.23
C SER A 31 -3.95 2.65 -10.80
N ARG A 32 -5.14 2.61 -11.42
CA ARG A 32 -6.16 1.59 -11.12
C ARG A 32 -5.82 0.25 -11.74
N GLU A 33 -5.32 0.25 -12.97
CA GLU A 33 -4.92 -0.98 -13.67
C GLU A 33 -3.69 -1.64 -13.00
N HIS A 34 -2.75 -0.82 -12.50
CA HIS A 34 -1.61 -1.33 -11.75
C HIS A 34 -2.02 -1.92 -10.39
N ALA A 35 -2.89 -1.25 -9.64
CA ALA A 35 -3.36 -1.75 -8.35
C ALA A 35 -4.19 -3.03 -8.48
N THR A 36 -4.92 -3.22 -9.59
CA THR A 36 -5.62 -4.49 -9.85
C THR A 36 -4.66 -5.61 -10.23
N ALA A 37 -3.62 -5.32 -11.00
CA ALA A 37 -2.61 -6.30 -11.41
C ALA A 37 -1.75 -6.78 -10.22
N GLU A 38 -1.36 -5.87 -9.32
CA GLU A 38 -0.55 -6.21 -8.13
C GLU A 38 -1.27 -7.09 -7.11
N ASN A 39 -2.61 -7.09 -7.12
CA ASN A 39 -3.44 -7.86 -6.20
C ASN A 39 -4.07 -9.10 -6.85
N GLU A 40 -3.69 -9.47 -8.08
CA GLU A 40 -4.24 -10.66 -8.74
C GLU A 40 -3.93 -11.93 -7.94
N GLY A 41 -4.99 -12.59 -7.47
CA GLY A 41 -4.89 -13.80 -6.65
C GLY A 41 -4.76 -13.57 -5.14
N LEU A 42 -4.66 -12.31 -4.68
CA LEU A 42 -4.63 -11.98 -3.25
C LEU A 42 -6.05 -11.85 -2.68
N GLN A 43 -6.23 -12.27 -1.42
CA GLN A 43 -7.52 -12.18 -0.75
C GLN A 43 -7.80 -10.74 -0.27
N PRO A 44 -8.99 -10.18 -0.53
CA PRO A 44 -9.42 -8.94 0.09
C PRO A 44 -9.71 -9.16 1.58
N ILE A 45 -9.04 -8.43 2.45
CA ILE A 45 -9.17 -8.57 3.91
C ILE A 45 -9.57 -7.21 4.50
N THR A 46 -10.54 -7.22 5.41
CA THR A 46 -10.95 -6.00 6.12
C THR A 46 -10.13 -5.76 7.39
N LEU A 47 -10.09 -4.53 7.89
CA LEU A 47 -9.52 -4.22 9.20
C LEU A 47 -10.23 -4.97 10.33
N ALA A 48 -11.54 -5.20 10.20
CA ALA A 48 -12.31 -5.97 11.18
C ALA A 48 -11.87 -7.43 11.22
N GLU A 49 -11.72 -8.07 10.06
CA GLU A 49 -11.19 -9.43 9.94
C GLU A 49 -9.75 -9.51 10.43
N LEU A 50 -8.88 -8.59 10.01
CA LEU A 50 -7.50 -8.49 10.50
C LEU A 50 -7.45 -8.48 12.03
N ALA A 51 -8.33 -7.71 12.68
CA ALA A 51 -8.37 -7.56 14.13
C ALA A 51 -8.73 -8.85 14.89
N GLU A 52 -9.32 -9.86 14.23
CA GLU A 52 -9.59 -11.18 14.83
C GLU A 52 -8.29 -11.98 15.05
N HIS A 53 -7.23 -11.69 14.29
CA HIS A 53 -5.95 -12.38 14.31
C HIS A 53 -4.90 -11.64 15.17
N ASN A 54 -5.22 -11.47 16.46
CA ASN A 54 -4.51 -10.60 17.40
C ASN A 54 -3.72 -11.32 18.51
N GLY A 55 -3.49 -12.63 18.40
CA GLY A 55 -2.93 -13.48 19.46
C GLY A 55 -1.70 -14.30 19.05
N THR A 56 -1.19 -15.11 19.99
CA THR A 56 -0.04 -16.01 19.75
C THR A 56 -0.36 -17.15 18.79
N GLU A 57 -1.58 -17.68 18.87
CA GLU A 57 -2.07 -18.76 18.02
C GLU A 57 -2.51 -18.28 16.63
N SER A 58 -2.69 -16.96 16.47
CA SER A 58 -3.04 -16.35 15.19
C SER A 58 -2.66 -14.88 15.20
N CYS A 59 -1.60 -14.54 14.46
CA CYS A 59 -1.03 -13.20 14.41
C CYS A 59 -0.92 -12.73 12.96
N TRP A 60 -1.85 -11.88 12.55
CA TRP A 60 -1.77 -11.20 11.26
C TRP A 60 -1.34 -9.75 11.42
N LYS A 61 -0.76 -9.18 10.37
CA LYS A 61 -0.39 -7.76 10.32
C LYS A 61 -0.69 -7.18 8.96
N ALA A 62 -1.14 -5.94 8.94
CA ALA A 62 -1.14 -5.15 7.73
C ALA A 62 0.12 -4.27 7.68
N ILE A 63 0.82 -4.27 6.55
CA ILE A 63 2.00 -3.44 6.28
C ILE A 63 1.87 -2.94 4.84
N ASP A 64 1.91 -1.62 4.65
CA ASP A 64 1.76 -0.90 3.39
C ASP A 64 0.52 -1.34 2.58
N GLY A 65 -0.58 -1.66 3.27
CA GLY A 65 -1.84 -2.10 2.67
C GLY A 65 -1.89 -3.58 2.27
N ARG A 66 -0.85 -4.36 2.56
CA ARG A 66 -0.80 -5.82 2.35
C ARG A 66 -0.93 -6.54 3.69
N VAL A 67 -1.55 -7.71 3.70
CA VAL A 67 -1.82 -8.48 4.91
C VAL A 67 -0.98 -9.75 4.94
N TYR A 68 -0.34 -9.99 6.07
CA TYR A 68 0.62 -11.07 6.27
C TYR A 68 0.22 -11.93 7.48
N ASP A 69 0.17 -13.24 7.30
CA ASP A 69 0.07 -14.21 8.40
C ASP A 69 1.46 -14.59 8.88
N ILE A 70 1.89 -13.98 9.99
CA ILE A 70 3.23 -14.21 10.54
C ILE A 70 3.20 -15.17 11.74
N THR A 71 2.09 -15.89 11.97
CA THR A 71 1.88 -16.73 13.16
C THR A 71 3.05 -17.69 13.39
N ALA A 72 3.44 -18.44 12.35
CA ALA A 72 4.57 -19.38 12.42
C ALA A 72 5.95 -18.69 12.55
N TYR A 73 6.04 -17.40 12.24
CA TYR A 73 7.29 -16.65 12.29
C TYR A 73 7.54 -15.97 13.65
N VAL A 74 6.50 -15.69 14.44
CA VAL A 74 6.61 -15.05 15.76
C VAL A 74 7.78 -15.57 16.61
N PRO A 75 7.96 -16.89 16.85
CA PRO A 75 9.05 -17.39 17.71
C PRO A 75 10.44 -17.24 17.09
N ASN A 76 10.54 -16.97 15.78
CA ASN A 76 11.79 -16.81 15.04
C ASN A 76 12.16 -15.33 14.84
N HIS A 77 11.36 -14.39 15.37
CA HIS A 77 11.63 -12.98 15.24
C HIS A 77 12.83 -12.56 16.11
N PRO A 78 13.81 -11.79 15.61
CA PRO A 78 15.01 -11.41 16.39
C PRO A 78 14.75 -10.54 17.62
N THR A 79 13.53 -10.03 17.79
CA THR A 79 13.12 -9.18 18.92
C THR A 79 12.17 -9.96 19.81
N GLU A 80 12.13 -9.64 21.11
CA GLU A 80 11.25 -10.28 22.09
C GLU A 80 9.80 -10.43 21.58
N GLU A 81 9.19 -11.59 21.85
CA GLU A 81 7.86 -11.93 21.34
C GLU A 81 6.80 -10.89 21.76
N SER A 82 6.89 -10.36 22.98
CA SER A 82 5.99 -9.31 23.47
C SER A 82 5.94 -8.07 22.57
N VAL A 83 7.06 -7.72 21.94
CA VAL A 83 7.16 -6.56 21.04
C VAL A 83 6.45 -6.83 19.72
N ILE A 84 6.63 -8.03 19.14
CA ILE A 84 5.98 -8.37 17.87
C ILE A 84 4.48 -8.63 18.07
N LEU A 85 4.10 -9.25 19.19
CA LEU A 85 2.71 -9.59 19.52
C LEU A 85 1.82 -8.36 19.76
N ALA A 86 2.40 -7.26 20.26
CA ALA A 86 1.70 -5.99 20.43
C ALA A 86 1.09 -5.43 19.13
N TRP A 87 1.55 -5.91 17.98
CA TRP A 87 1.13 -5.50 16.64
C TRP A 87 0.26 -6.53 15.91
N CYS A 88 -0.05 -7.68 16.52
CA CYS A 88 -0.97 -8.64 15.89
C CYS A 88 -2.37 -8.01 15.76
N GLY A 89 -3.03 -8.27 14.63
CA GLY A 89 -4.34 -7.77 14.28
C GLY A 89 -4.40 -6.27 14.00
N LYS A 90 -3.28 -5.66 13.58
CA LYS A 90 -3.17 -4.20 13.38
C LYS A 90 -2.47 -3.84 12.08
N GLU A 91 -2.75 -2.61 11.63
CA GLU A 91 -1.90 -1.87 10.69
C GLU A 91 -0.59 -1.51 11.43
N ALA A 92 0.54 -1.90 10.84
CA ALA A 92 1.84 -1.88 11.47
C ALA A 92 2.92 -1.26 10.55
N SER A 93 2.54 -0.52 9.50
CA SER A 93 3.47 0.12 8.56
C SER A 93 4.49 1.01 9.28
N GLU A 94 4.02 1.87 10.19
CA GLU A 94 4.90 2.77 10.92
C GLU A 94 5.92 1.99 11.76
N ALA A 95 5.48 0.95 12.46
CA ALA A 95 6.33 0.10 13.29
C ALA A 95 7.33 -0.71 12.46
N TRP A 96 6.91 -1.17 11.28
CA TRP A 96 7.75 -1.88 10.33
C TRP A 96 8.87 -0.98 9.78
N HIS A 97 8.54 0.25 9.38
CA HIS A 97 9.52 1.21 8.84
C HIS A 97 10.41 1.84 9.92
N ASN A 98 9.97 1.81 11.18
CA ASN A 98 10.67 2.42 12.32
C ASN A 98 10.89 1.44 13.47
N LYS A 99 11.50 0.27 13.21
CA LYS A 99 11.84 -0.71 14.27
C LYS A 99 12.67 -0.08 15.41
N ARG A 100 13.43 0.96 15.05
CA ARG A 100 14.08 1.96 15.91
C ARG A 100 13.96 3.31 15.20
N PRO A 101 14.16 4.46 15.88
CA PRO A 101 14.05 5.78 15.25
C PRO A 101 14.89 5.87 13.96
N GLY A 102 14.22 5.98 12.81
CA GLY A 102 14.84 6.08 11.50
C GLY A 102 15.48 4.79 10.96
N VAL A 103 15.18 3.62 11.53
CA VAL A 103 15.75 2.34 11.09
C VAL A 103 14.66 1.38 10.63
N ALA A 104 14.60 1.13 9.33
CA ALA A 104 13.71 0.15 8.73
C ALA A 104 14.24 -1.29 8.85
N HIS A 105 13.38 -2.26 8.53
CA HIS A 105 13.78 -3.65 8.32
C HIS A 105 14.76 -3.78 7.14
N SER A 106 15.64 -4.79 7.18
CA SER A 106 16.64 -4.98 6.12
C SER A 106 15.99 -5.53 4.83
N PRO A 107 16.63 -5.40 3.66
CA PRO A 107 16.09 -5.96 2.41
C PRO A 107 15.84 -7.47 2.49
N ARG A 108 16.67 -8.19 3.25
CA ARG A 108 16.45 -9.61 3.53
C ARG A 108 15.15 -9.84 4.30
N ALA A 109 14.88 -9.03 5.32
CA ALA A 109 13.65 -9.15 6.10
C ALA A 109 12.40 -8.82 5.27
N VAL A 110 12.49 -7.82 4.38
CA VAL A 110 11.44 -7.52 3.39
C VAL A 110 11.18 -8.72 2.49
N GLY A 111 12.22 -9.33 1.92
CA GLY A 111 12.07 -10.53 1.10
C GLY A 111 11.51 -11.75 1.86
N MET A 112 11.79 -11.87 3.16
CA MET A 112 11.19 -12.92 4.00
C MET A 112 9.72 -12.67 4.29
N LEU A 113 9.32 -11.39 4.48
CA LEU A 113 7.94 -11.00 4.77
C LEU A 113 6.99 -11.44 3.66
N GLU A 114 7.42 -11.37 2.40
CA GLU A 114 6.62 -11.79 1.24
C GLU A 114 6.17 -13.26 1.30
N ASN A 115 6.92 -14.14 1.98
CA ASN A 115 6.52 -15.54 2.14
C ASN A 115 5.28 -15.72 3.03
N TYR A 116 4.90 -14.68 3.78
CA TYR A 116 3.77 -14.67 4.70
C TYR A 116 2.57 -13.91 4.15
N LEU A 117 2.63 -13.43 2.91
CA LEU A 117 1.54 -12.66 2.28
C LEU A 117 0.31 -13.55 2.08
N ILE A 118 -0.84 -13.08 2.54
CA ILE A 118 -2.13 -13.76 2.37
C ILE A 118 -3.17 -12.92 1.64
N GLY A 119 -3.00 -11.59 1.64
CA GLY A 119 -4.03 -10.70 1.10
C GLY A 119 -3.65 -9.23 1.09
N TYR A 120 -4.64 -8.38 0.90
CA TYR A 120 -4.51 -6.93 0.91
C TYR A 120 -5.69 -6.29 1.65
N LEU A 121 -5.45 -5.11 2.24
CA LEU A 121 -6.48 -4.36 2.94
C LEU A 121 -7.42 -3.66 1.96
N VAL A 122 -8.72 -3.84 2.15
CA VAL A 122 -9.76 -3.18 1.34
C VAL A 122 -10.31 -1.89 1.98
N ASP A 123 -10.17 -1.72 3.29
CA ASP A 123 -10.56 -0.55 4.07
C ASP A 123 -9.34 0.02 4.81
N LYS A 124 -9.07 1.30 4.60
CA LYS A 124 -7.90 2.03 5.11
C LYS A 124 -8.32 3.18 5.99
#